data_AF-A0A7C1TIY6-F1
#
_entry.id   AF-A0A7C1TIY6-F1
#
_cell.length_a   1.000
_cell.length_b   1.000
_cell.length_c   1.000
_cell.angle_alpha   90.00
_cell.angle_beta   90.00
_cell.angle_gamma   90.00
#
_symmetry.space_group_name_H-M   'P 1'
#
loop_
_entity.id
_entity.type
_entity.pdbx_description
1 polymer ?
#
loop_
_entity_poly.entity_id
_entity_poly.type
_entity_poly.pdbx_seq_one_letter_code
_entity_poly.pdbx_strand_id
1 'polypeptide(L)'
;MSLLRHGKDTCLRHISGVTPAEPLWKRVPTRDENGVLLADFLMLIPRLGKQGQAHIARTVERLEYVLHRYHEHIVFADLNLRLNTLWISLRPRHGLCLEIAACIKLHVPEAVLVAERQQ
;
A
#
# COMPACT_ATOMS: atom_id res chain seq x y z
N MET A 1 11.61 50.78 -17.88
CA MET A 1 12.55 50.10 -16.96
C MET A 1 11.74 49.23 -16.02
N SER A 2 12.16 47.97 -15.86
CA SER A 2 11.63 46.90 -14.98
C SER A 2 10.30 46.24 -15.39
N LEU A 3 10.30 45.08 -16.08
CA LEU A 3 10.56 43.68 -15.64
C LEU A 3 9.33 43.10 -14.89
N LEU A 4 8.47 42.31 -15.55
CA LEU A 4 8.56 40.87 -15.87
C LEU A 4 8.07 39.95 -14.73
N ARG A 5 6.94 39.28 -15.05
CA ARG A 5 6.53 37.89 -14.72
C ARG A 5 6.31 37.55 -13.24
N HIS A 6 5.20 36.86 -12.98
CA HIS A 6 4.94 35.73 -12.06
C HIS A 6 3.43 35.72 -11.78
N GLY A 7 2.67 34.64 -11.84
CA GLY A 7 2.97 33.26 -12.22
C GLY A 7 1.70 32.68 -12.86
N LYS A 8 1.86 31.61 -13.65
CA LYS A 8 0.72 30.88 -14.19
C LYS A 8 -0.03 30.26 -13.01
N ASP A 9 -1.24 30.73 -12.77
CA ASP A 9 -2.22 30.01 -11.97
C ASP A 9 -2.36 28.62 -12.59
N THR A 10 -1.83 27.64 -11.88
CA THR A 10 -1.92 26.26 -12.28
C THR A 10 -3.38 25.88 -12.04
N CYS A 11 -4.21 26.07 -13.06
CA CYS A 11 -5.58 25.59 -13.08
C CYS A 11 -5.52 24.08 -12.84
N LEU A 12 -5.85 23.68 -11.61
CA LEU A 12 -6.02 22.29 -11.23
C LEU A 12 -7.09 21.73 -12.18
N ARG A 13 -6.66 20.87 -13.11
CA ARG A 13 -7.56 20.21 -14.04
C ARG A 13 -8.56 19.41 -13.23
N HIS A 14 -9.82 19.84 -13.22
CA HIS A 14 -10.93 19.06 -12.68
C HIS A 14 -10.97 17.74 -13.44
N ILE A 15 -10.60 16.64 -12.77
CA ILE A 15 -10.75 15.29 -13.32
C ILE A 15 -12.21 14.89 -13.14
N SER A 16 -13.08 15.35 -14.04
CA SER A 16 -14.48 14.92 -14.08
C SER A 16 -14.51 13.47 -14.57
N GLY A 17 -14.86 12.53 -13.69
CA GLY A 17 -14.99 11.12 -14.05
C GLY A 17 -14.30 10.12 -13.13
N VAL A 18 -13.79 10.53 -11.96
CA VAL A 18 -13.39 9.58 -10.92
C VAL A 18 -14.64 9.03 -10.26
N THR A 19 -15.27 8.02 -10.88
CA THR A 19 -16.18 7.17 -10.12
C THR A 19 -15.35 6.40 -9.11
N PRO A 20 -15.70 6.44 -7.80
CA PRO A 20 -15.02 5.64 -6.82
C PRO A 20 -15.12 4.18 -7.25
N ALA A 21 -13.98 3.51 -7.40
CA ALA A 21 -13.99 2.05 -7.30
C ALA A 21 -14.63 1.69 -5.95
N GLU A 22 -15.30 0.54 -5.89
CA GLU A 22 -15.97 0.11 -4.67
C GLU A 22 -15.01 0.26 -3.48
N PRO A 23 -15.40 1.02 -2.44
CA PRO A 23 -14.46 1.48 -1.46
C PRO A 23 -13.92 0.30 -0.66
N LEU A 24 -12.62 0.30 -0.36
CA LEU A 24 -11.92 -0.86 0.23
C LEU A 24 -12.55 -1.35 1.53
N TRP A 25 -13.21 -0.48 2.31
CA TRP A 25 -13.96 -0.86 3.52
C TRP A 25 -15.13 -1.82 3.26
N LYS A 26 -15.63 -1.92 2.03
CA LYS A 26 -16.64 -2.93 1.63
C LYS A 26 -16.03 -4.28 1.25
N ARG A 27 -14.73 -4.31 0.93
CA ARG A 27 -14.04 -5.49 0.39
C ARG A 27 -13.19 -6.22 1.43
N VAL A 28 -12.86 -5.55 2.54
CA VAL A 28 -11.96 -6.06 3.57
C VAL A 28 -12.72 -6.17 4.89
N PRO A 29 -12.63 -7.31 5.60
CA PRO A 29 -13.18 -7.41 6.95
C PRO A 29 -12.53 -6.35 7.85
N THR A 30 -13.32 -5.46 8.44
CA THR A 30 -12.79 -4.53 9.45
C THR A 30 -12.57 -5.18 10.81
N ARG A 31 -13.11 -6.39 10.99
CA ARG A 31 -13.05 -7.16 12.24
C ARG A 31 -12.65 -8.60 11.94
N ASP A 32 -11.98 -9.23 12.89
CA ASP A 32 -11.73 -10.67 12.88
C ASP A 32 -12.99 -11.48 13.28
N GLU A 33 -12.84 -12.80 13.35
CA GLU A 33 -13.88 -13.76 13.73
C GLU A 33 -14.47 -13.51 15.14
N ASN A 34 -13.71 -12.83 16.01
CA ASN A 34 -14.11 -12.49 17.38
C ASN A 34 -14.66 -11.07 17.50
N GLY A 35 -14.79 -10.33 16.38
CA GLY A 35 -15.23 -8.95 16.37
C GLY A 35 -14.16 -7.93 16.73
N VAL A 36 -12.88 -8.31 16.85
CA VAL A 36 -11.76 -7.40 17.14
C VAL A 36 -11.37 -6.65 15.87
N LEU A 37 -11.15 -5.34 15.97
CA LEU A 37 -10.72 -4.52 14.82
C LEU A 37 -9.38 -5.01 14.27
N LEU A 38 -9.23 -5.04 12.94
CA LEU A 38 -7.95 -5.33 12.31
C LEU A 38 -7.05 -4.09 12.28
N ALA A 39 -5.74 -4.32 12.34
CA ALA A 39 -4.75 -3.29 12.05
C ALA A 39 -4.42 -3.31 10.55
N ASP A 40 -4.30 -2.13 9.93
CA ASP A 40 -4.03 -2.00 8.50
C ASP A 40 -2.81 -1.11 8.26
N PHE A 41 -1.99 -1.50 7.28
CA PHE A 41 -0.96 -0.63 6.74
C PHE A 41 -0.84 -0.74 5.22
N LEU A 42 -0.34 0.32 4.61
CA LEU A 42 -0.16 0.45 3.18
C LEU A 42 1.30 0.73 2.85
N MET A 43 1.86 -0.04 1.92
CA MET A 43 3.16 0.25 1.32
C MET A 43 3.01 0.64 -0.15
N LEU A 44 3.79 1.61 -0.60
CA LEU A 44 3.98 1.97 -2.00
C LEU A 44 5.26 1.32 -2.52
N ILE A 45 5.23 0.67 -3.67
CA ILE A 45 6.38 0.02 -4.33
C ILE A 45 6.64 0.74 -5.66
N PRO A 46 7.32 1.90 -5.67
CA PRO A 46 7.33 2.81 -6.80
C PRO A 46 7.70 2.13 -8.12
N ARG A 47 6.92 2.42 -9.16
CA ARG A 47 7.16 1.99 -10.56
C ARG A 47 7.03 0.48 -10.80
N LEU A 48 6.62 -0.35 -9.83
CA LEU A 48 6.53 -1.80 -9.96
C LEU A 48 5.75 -2.25 -11.21
N GLY A 49 4.53 -1.76 -11.41
CA GLY A 49 3.67 -2.06 -12.56
C GLY A 49 4.16 -1.49 -13.89
N LYS A 50 5.25 -0.70 -13.90
CA LYS A 50 5.95 -0.25 -15.12
C LYS A 50 7.23 -1.05 -15.40
N GLN A 51 7.60 -1.98 -14.52
CA GLN A 51 8.77 -2.85 -14.73
C GLN A 51 8.42 -4.02 -15.64
N GLY A 52 9.44 -4.72 -16.14
CA GLY A 52 9.25 -5.95 -16.89
C GLY A 52 8.69 -7.08 -16.04
N GLN A 53 8.01 -8.04 -16.68
CA GLN A 53 7.32 -9.15 -16.01
C GLN A 53 8.22 -9.95 -15.06
N ALA A 54 9.48 -10.18 -15.43
CA ALA A 54 10.44 -10.89 -14.60
C ALA A 54 10.75 -10.16 -13.27
N HIS A 55 10.78 -8.83 -13.28
CA HIS A 55 11.00 -8.04 -12.07
C HIS A 55 9.75 -8.01 -11.19
N ILE A 56 8.57 -7.91 -11.80
CA ILE A 56 7.29 -8.00 -11.08
C ILE A 56 7.18 -9.36 -10.39
N ALA A 57 7.41 -10.46 -11.12
CA ALA A 57 7.36 -11.82 -10.58
C ALA A 57 8.33 -12.00 -9.39
N ARG A 58 9.59 -11.56 -9.54
CA ARG A 58 10.58 -11.63 -8.45
C ARG A 58 10.15 -10.81 -7.22
N THR A 59 9.51 -9.66 -7.43
CA THR A 59 8.99 -8.84 -6.33
C THR A 59 7.85 -9.55 -5.63
N VAL A 60 6.92 -10.15 -6.38
CA VAL A 60 5.81 -10.95 -5.83
C VAL A 60 6.35 -12.13 -5.02
N GLU A 61 7.31 -12.90 -5.54
CA GLU A 61 7.94 -14.01 -4.81
C GLU A 61 8.55 -13.56 -3.47
N ARG A 62 9.22 -12.41 -3.45
CA ARG A 62 9.79 -11.83 -2.23
C ARG A 62 8.72 -11.39 -1.24
N LEU A 63 7.62 -10.81 -1.73
CA LEU A 63 6.48 -10.45 -0.89
C LEU A 63 5.83 -11.71 -0.32
N GLU A 64 5.55 -12.72 -1.13
CA GLU A 64 4.98 -14.01 -0.71
C GLU A 64 5.84 -14.68 0.36
N TYR A 65 7.17 -14.68 0.20
CA TYR A 65 8.10 -15.19 1.21
C TYR A 65 7.92 -14.51 2.57
N VAL A 66 7.84 -13.17 2.59
CA VAL A 66 7.64 -12.41 3.82
C VAL A 66 6.24 -12.66 4.38
N LEU A 67 5.19 -12.59 3.56
CA LEU A 67 3.81 -12.77 4.01
C LEU A 67 3.57 -14.18 4.56
N HIS A 68 4.16 -15.21 3.96
CA HIS A 68 4.05 -16.58 4.45
C HIS A 68 4.64 -16.75 5.86
N ARG A 69 5.75 -16.05 6.18
CA ARG A 69 6.33 -16.04 7.53
C ARG A 69 5.36 -15.49 8.60
N TYR A 70 4.44 -14.62 8.20
CA TYR A 70 3.49 -13.93 9.10
C TYR A 70 2.03 -14.37 8.89
N HIS A 71 1.78 -15.49 8.19
CA HIS A 71 0.45 -15.91 7.77
C HIS A 71 -0.57 -16.02 8.91
N GLU A 72 -0.14 -16.46 10.10
CA GLU A 72 -0.99 -16.56 11.30
C GLU A 72 -1.58 -15.21 11.77
N HIS A 73 -0.95 -14.12 11.38
CA HIS A 73 -1.40 -12.78 11.74
C HIS A 73 -2.03 -12.01 10.58
N ILE A 74 -1.73 -12.38 9.33
CA ILE A 74 -2.27 -11.71 8.14
C ILE A 74 -3.67 -12.24 7.86
N VAL A 75 -4.64 -11.33 7.86
CA VAL A 75 -6.02 -11.64 7.46
C VAL A 75 -6.21 -11.40 5.96
N PHE A 76 -5.54 -10.37 5.43
CA PHE A 76 -5.68 -10.01 4.03
C PHE A 76 -4.44 -9.29 3.51
N ALA A 77 -4.08 -9.54 2.25
CA ALA A 77 -3.06 -8.81 1.53
C ALA A 77 -3.47 -8.61 0.06
N ASP A 78 -3.37 -7.38 -0.45
CA ASP A 78 -3.72 -7.03 -1.83
C ASP A 78 -2.61 -6.21 -2.48
N LEU A 79 -2.09 -6.71 -3.60
CA LEU A 79 -1.11 -6.01 -4.43
C LEU A 79 -1.81 -5.39 -5.64
N ASN A 80 -1.89 -4.06 -5.66
CA ASN A 80 -2.44 -3.31 -6.78
C ASN A 80 -1.32 -2.78 -7.68
N LEU A 81 -1.04 -3.46 -8.80
CA LEU A 81 0.01 -3.07 -9.75
C LEU A 81 -0.29 -1.75 -10.49
N ARG A 82 -1.57 -1.36 -10.62
CA ARG A 82 -1.94 -0.08 -11.26
C ARG A 82 -1.55 1.11 -10.38
N LEU A 83 -1.72 0.98 -9.06
CA LEU A 83 -1.36 2.00 -8.08
C LEU A 83 0.05 1.80 -7.49
N ASN A 84 0.66 0.64 -7.73
CA ASN A 84 1.89 0.20 -7.09
C ASN A 84 1.79 0.10 -5.57
N THR A 85 0.65 -0.30 -5.04
CA THR A 85 0.41 -0.35 -3.60
C THR A 85 0.21 -1.77 -3.11
N LEU A 86 0.73 -2.07 -1.93
CA LEU A 86 0.49 -3.28 -1.16
C LEU A 86 -0.28 -2.90 0.10
N TRP A 87 -1.54 -3.34 0.20
CA TRP A 87 -2.36 -3.23 1.40
C TRP A 87 -2.23 -4.52 2.20
N ILE A 88 -2.05 -4.41 3.51
CA ILE A 88 -2.05 -5.56 4.42
C ILE A 88 -2.95 -5.28 5.63
N SER A 89 -3.83 -6.22 5.94
CA SER A 89 -4.66 -6.25 7.14
C SER A 89 -4.23 -7.39 8.06
N LEU A 90 -4.10 -7.11 9.35
CA LEU A 90 -3.56 -8.00 10.36
C LEU A 90 -4.46 -8.10 11.59
N ARG A 91 -4.38 -9.23 12.30
CA ARG A 91 -4.82 -9.31 13.70
C ARG A 91 -3.93 -8.39 14.56
N PRO A 92 -4.48 -7.53 15.44
CA PRO A 92 -3.67 -6.59 16.21
C PRO A 92 -2.66 -7.30 17.12
N ARG A 93 -1.38 -6.92 16.97
CA ARG A 93 -0.30 -7.29 17.88
C ARG A 93 0.68 -6.12 17.96
N HIS A 94 1.08 -5.74 19.16
CA HIS A 94 1.98 -4.59 19.37
C HIS A 94 3.25 -4.73 18.52
N GLY A 95 3.56 -3.68 17.75
CA GLY A 95 4.76 -3.59 16.90
C GLY A 95 4.74 -4.42 15.62
N LEU A 96 3.73 -5.27 15.39
CA LEU A 96 3.72 -6.21 14.27
C LEU A 96 3.63 -5.51 12.90
N CYS A 97 2.89 -4.40 12.78
CA CYS A 97 2.81 -3.65 11.53
C CYS A 97 4.20 -3.16 11.09
N LEU A 98 4.94 -2.54 12.01
CA LEU A 98 6.31 -2.06 11.76
C LEU A 98 7.27 -3.21 11.51
N GLU A 99 7.14 -4.32 12.24
CA GLU A 99 7.97 -5.52 12.04
C GLU A 99 7.82 -6.07 10.61
N ILE A 100 6.57 -6.25 10.16
CA ILE A 100 6.28 -6.76 8.80
C ILE A 100 6.74 -5.74 7.75
N ALA A 101 6.44 -4.45 7.95
CA ALA A 101 6.86 -3.40 7.02
C ALA A 101 8.39 -3.32 6.87
N ALA A 102 9.13 -3.47 7.97
CA ALA A 102 10.59 -3.53 7.95
C ALA A 102 11.10 -4.79 7.23
N CYS A 103 10.48 -5.95 7.48
CA CYS A 103 10.83 -7.20 6.80
C CYS A 103 10.59 -7.11 5.29
N ILE A 104 9.48 -6.51 4.87
CA ILE A 104 9.20 -6.21 3.45
C ILE A 104 10.27 -5.28 2.89
N LYS A 105 10.62 -4.19 3.59
CA LYS A 105 11.65 -3.25 3.16
C LYS A 105 13.01 -3.92 2.96
N LEU A 106 13.37 -4.91 3.79
CA LEU A 106 14.63 -5.66 3.64
C LEU A 106 14.66 -6.50 2.35
N HIS A 107 13.52 -7.07 1.94
CA HIS A 107 13.44 -7.92 0.73
C HIS A 107 13.10 -7.13 -0.54
N VAL A 108 12.38 -6.02 -0.39
CA VAL A 108 11.93 -5.11 -1.45
C VAL A 108 12.33 -3.68 -1.06
N PRO A 109 13.61 -3.28 -1.28
CA PRO A 109 14.18 -2.02 -0.80
C PRO A 109 13.46 -0.76 -1.29
N GLU A 110 12.79 -0.83 -2.43
CA GLU A 110 12.01 0.27 -2.99
C GLU A 110 10.66 0.48 -2.29
N ALA A 111 10.16 -0.49 -1.52
CA ALA A 111 8.88 -0.38 -0.83
C ALA A 111 8.92 0.73 0.24
N VAL A 112 7.89 1.55 0.37
CA VAL A 112 7.81 2.68 1.30
C VAL A 112 6.52 2.56 2.08
N LEU A 113 6.60 2.59 3.42
CA LEU A 113 5.42 2.67 4.27
C LEU A 113 4.77 4.06 4.11
N VAL A 114 3.51 4.11 3.66
CA VAL A 114 2.81 5.37 3.36
C VAL A 114 1.75 5.69 4.41
N ALA A 115 1.12 4.66 4.97
CA ALA A 115 0.14 4.82 6.02
C ALA A 115 0.21 3.62 6.96
N GLU A 116 0.20 3.90 8.25
CA GLU A 116 -0.09 2.95 9.30
C GLU A 116 -1.31 3.50 10.02
N ARG A 117 -2.44 2.78 10.00
CA ARG A 117 -3.58 3.15 10.84
C ARG A 117 -3.36 2.51 12.21
N GLN A 118 -2.55 3.16 13.04
CA GLN A 118 -2.51 2.86 14.47
C GLN A 118 -3.76 3.46 15.11
N GLN A 119 -4.57 2.64 15.77
CA GLN A 119 -5.60 3.10 16.69
C GLN A 119 -5.22 2.61 18.09
#